data_AF-A0A7C6XZF9-F1
#
_entry.id   AF-A0A7C6XZF9-F1
#
_cell.length_a   1.000
_cell.length_b   1.000
_cell.length_c   1.000
_cell.angle_alpha   90.00
_cell.angle_beta   90.00
_cell.angle_gamma   90.00
#
_symmetry.space_group_name_H-M   'P 1'
#
loop_
_entity.id
_entity.type
_entity.pdbx_description
1 polymer ?
#
loop_
_entity_poly.entity_id
_entity_poly.type
_entity_poly.pdbx_seq_one_letter_code
_entity_poly.pdbx_strand_id
1 'polypeptide(L)'
;KFTGRNNLTAMLSEDNGKTWLGFLLLDGRDQVSYPDAVEGNDGFIYAIYDRGRHTDKEILMAKFTEEDILAGTLIHPESRLRWVINKVESEENF
;
A
#
# COMPACT_ATOMS: atom_id res chain seq x y z
N LYS A 1 -9.58 20.75 -2.32
CA LYS A 1 -9.56 20.89 -0.85
C LYS A 1 -9.03 19.57 -0.29
N PHE A 2 -7.96 19.58 0.51
CA PHE A 2 -7.43 18.37 1.14
C PHE A 2 -8.45 17.82 2.16
N THR A 3 -8.75 16.52 2.10
CA THR A 3 -9.72 15.85 2.99
C THR A 3 -9.09 14.86 3.96
N GLY A 4 -7.78 14.62 3.86
CA GLY A 4 -7.06 13.66 4.70
C GLY A 4 -6.09 12.82 3.89
N ARG A 5 -5.37 11.93 4.57
CA ARG A 5 -4.51 10.93 3.92
C ARG A 5 -5.37 9.74 3.50
N ASN A 6 -5.49 9.57 2.20
CA ASN A 6 -6.27 8.55 1.52
C ASN A 6 -5.58 8.22 0.19
N ASN A 7 -6.13 7.25 -0.54
CA ASN A 7 -5.70 6.90 -1.89
C ASN A 7 -4.18 6.63 -2.01
N LEU A 8 -3.65 5.80 -1.10
CA LEU A 8 -2.27 5.34 -1.16
C LEU A 8 -2.04 4.62 -2.50
N THR A 9 -1.11 5.14 -3.31
CA THR A 9 -0.91 4.75 -4.71
C THR A 9 0.57 4.49 -4.97
N ALA A 10 0.88 3.40 -5.68
CA ALA A 10 2.21 3.12 -6.21
C ALA A 10 2.34 3.63 -7.65
N MET A 11 3.50 4.22 -7.96
CA MET A 11 3.86 4.80 -9.26
C MET A 11 5.35 4.53 -9.50
N LEU A 12 5.75 4.40 -10.76
CA LEU A 12 7.15 4.17 -11.15
C LEU A 12 7.73 5.39 -11.81
N SER A 13 9.04 5.57 -11.70
CA SER A 13 9.77 6.59 -12.44
C SER A 13 10.97 5.96 -13.15
N GLU A 14 11.03 6.13 -14.47
CA GLU A 14 12.13 5.63 -15.30
C GLU A 14 13.19 6.72 -15.59
N ASP A 15 12.97 7.95 -15.13
CA ASP A 15 13.77 9.12 -15.48
C ASP A 15 14.38 9.84 -14.26
N ASN A 16 14.67 9.06 -13.21
CA ASN A 16 15.22 9.52 -11.93
C ASN A 16 14.29 10.52 -11.21
N GLY A 17 13.00 10.23 -11.18
CA GLY A 17 12.01 10.95 -10.39
C GLY A 17 11.45 12.22 -11.05
N LYS A 18 11.67 12.43 -12.36
CA LYS A 18 11.15 13.61 -13.07
C LYS A 18 9.71 13.42 -13.51
N THR A 19 9.38 12.24 -14.02
CA THR A 19 8.03 11.81 -14.39
C THR A 19 7.68 10.52 -13.69
N TRP A 20 6.38 10.27 -13.60
CA TRP A 20 5.85 9.10 -12.95
C TRP A 20 4.78 8.44 -13.82
N LEU A 21 4.89 7.13 -13.94
CA LEU A 21 4.09 6.26 -14.80
C LEU A 21 3.30 5.27 -13.95
N GLY A 22 2.19 4.80 -14.51
CA GLY A 22 1.28 3.89 -13.83
C GLY A 22 0.59 4.54 -12.63
N PHE A 23 -0.45 3.87 -12.14
CA PHE A 23 -1.24 4.30 -10.99
C PHE A 23 -1.92 3.09 -10.37
N LEU A 24 -1.23 2.38 -9.46
CA LEU A 24 -1.84 1.27 -8.74
C LEU A 24 -2.33 1.75 -7.37
N LEU A 25 -3.66 1.83 -7.22
CA LEU A 25 -4.30 2.18 -5.96
C LEU A 25 -4.16 1.02 -4.96
N LEU A 26 -3.21 1.12 -4.04
CA LEU A 26 -2.98 0.13 -3.00
C LEU A 26 -4.13 0.13 -1.98
N ASP A 27 -4.53 1.33 -1.53
CA ASP A 27 -5.64 1.50 -0.61
C ASP A 27 -6.35 2.86 -0.78
N GLY A 28 -7.63 2.81 -1.15
CA GLY A 28 -8.48 3.98 -1.32
C GLY A 28 -9.22 4.44 -0.05
N ARG A 29 -9.03 3.76 1.08
CA ARG A 29 -9.69 4.10 2.34
C ARG A 29 -9.11 5.37 2.97
N ASP A 30 -9.87 5.98 3.86
CA ASP A 30 -9.38 7.09 4.68
C ASP A 30 -8.39 6.62 5.76
N GLN A 31 -7.55 7.55 6.20
CA GLN A 31 -6.56 7.37 7.26
C GLN A 31 -5.51 6.29 6.97
N VAL A 32 -5.14 6.11 5.70
CA VAL A 32 -4.00 5.26 5.28
C VAL A 32 -2.75 6.12 5.16
N SER A 33 -1.66 5.75 5.82
CA SER A 33 -0.48 6.62 5.91
C SER A 33 0.83 5.83 6.05
N TYR A 34 1.93 6.58 5.92
CA TYR A 34 3.29 6.13 6.23
C TYR A 34 3.69 4.80 5.56
N PRO A 35 3.61 4.71 4.22
CA PRO A 35 4.12 3.54 3.52
C PRO A 35 5.64 3.43 3.68
N ASP A 36 6.11 2.20 3.78
CA ASP A 36 7.51 1.82 3.56
C ASP A 36 7.53 0.60 2.65
N ALA A 37 8.49 0.52 1.74
CA ALA A 37 8.50 -0.51 0.71
C ALA A 37 9.90 -1.03 0.36
N VAL A 38 9.95 -2.31 0.01
CA VAL A 38 11.16 -2.98 -0.47
C VAL A 38 10.82 -3.90 -1.64
N GLU A 39 11.71 -3.96 -2.62
CA GLU A 39 11.66 -4.95 -3.68
C GLU A 39 12.39 -6.24 -3.23
N GLY A 40 11.69 -7.37 -3.31
CA GLY A 40 12.23 -8.69 -3.03
C GLY A 40 13.04 -9.23 -4.20
N ASN A 41 13.86 -10.25 -3.93
CA ASN A 41 14.60 -10.97 -4.97
C ASN A 41 13.71 -11.83 -5.90
N ASP A 42 12.41 -11.91 -5.58
CA ASP A 42 11.36 -12.57 -6.33
C ASP A 42 10.64 -11.62 -7.32
N GLY A 43 11.07 -10.35 -7.39
CA GLY A 43 10.50 -9.33 -8.28
C GLY A 43 9.20 -8.69 -7.75
N PHE A 44 8.82 -8.99 -6.50
CA PHE A 44 7.69 -8.32 -5.86
C PHE A 44 8.13 -7.12 -5.03
N ILE A 45 7.31 -6.09 -5.07
CA ILE A 45 7.37 -4.96 -4.16
C ILE A 45 6.43 -5.25 -2.98
N TYR A 46 6.99 -5.17 -1.78
CA TYR A 46 6.29 -5.36 -0.51
C TYR A 46 6.19 -4.00 0.18
N ALA A 47 4.99 -3.43 0.23
CA ALA A 47 4.73 -2.16 0.90
C ALA A 47 3.91 -2.38 2.18
N ILE A 48 4.43 -1.97 3.33
CA ILE A 48 3.67 -1.90 4.58
C ILE A 48 3.20 -0.48 4.84
N TYR A 49 2.05 -0.31 5.51
CA TYR A 49 1.49 1.00 5.85
C TYR A 49 0.54 0.89 7.04
N ASP A 50 0.31 2.01 7.73
CA ASP A 50 -0.70 2.08 8.80
C ASP A 50 -2.08 2.48 8.27
N ARG A 51 -3.13 2.01 8.94
CA ARG A 51 -4.49 2.51 8.76
C ARG A 51 -5.12 2.83 10.12
N GLY A 52 -5.67 4.04 10.22
CA GLY A 52 -6.46 4.44 11.38
C GLY A 52 -5.65 4.44 12.66
N ARG A 53 -4.53 5.19 12.72
CA ARG A 53 -3.61 5.23 13.87
C ARG A 53 -4.29 5.38 15.24
N HIS A 54 -5.41 6.12 15.29
CA HIS A 54 -6.18 6.35 16.51
C HIS A 54 -7.53 5.60 16.54
N THR A 55 -7.85 4.86 15.48
CA THR A 55 -9.11 4.14 15.30
C THR A 55 -8.86 2.65 15.11
N ASP A 56 -8.56 2.23 13.89
CA ASP A 56 -8.43 0.84 13.47
C ASP A 56 -7.16 0.17 14.00
N LYS A 57 -6.09 0.96 14.19
CA LYS A 57 -4.77 0.53 14.68
C LYS A 57 -4.24 -0.70 13.93
N GLU A 58 -4.31 -0.63 12.60
CA GLU A 58 -3.87 -1.70 11.69
C GLU A 58 -2.54 -1.36 11.04
N ILE A 59 -1.69 -2.37 10.90
CA ILE A 59 -0.61 -2.39 9.92
C ILE A 59 -1.01 -3.36 8.81
N LEU A 60 -0.94 -2.89 7.57
CA LEU A 60 -1.28 -3.65 6.39
C LEU A 60 -0.07 -3.84 5.49
N MET A 61 -0.15 -4.82 4.59
CA MET A 61 0.79 -5.07 3.51
C MET A 61 0.07 -5.07 2.16
N ALA A 62 0.75 -4.55 1.15
CA ALA A 62 0.50 -4.79 -0.27
C ALA A 62 1.71 -5.50 -0.87
N LYS A 63 1.46 -6.58 -1.63
CA LYS A 63 2.44 -7.31 -2.44
C LYS A 63 2.02 -7.14 -3.90
N PHE A 64 2.87 -6.54 -4.74
CA PHE A 64 2.56 -6.23 -6.15
C PHE A 64 3.85 -6.19 -6.98
N THR A 65 3.74 -6.19 -8.30
CA THR A 65 4.90 -6.06 -9.21
C THR A 65 4.91 -4.71 -9.93
N GLU A 66 6.01 -4.39 -10.63
CA GLU A 66 6.07 -3.21 -11.50
C GLU A 66 5.01 -3.26 -12.62
N GLU A 67 4.74 -4.44 -13.16
CA GLU A 67 3.71 -4.63 -14.19
C GLU A 67 2.30 -4.35 -13.65
N ASP A 68 2.02 -4.68 -12.38
CA ASP A 68 0.77 -4.29 -11.73
C ASP A 68 0.65 -2.75 -11.65
N ILE A 69 1.76 -2.04 -11.40
CA ILE A 69 1.79 -0.56 -11.36
C ILE A 69 1.47 0.01 -12.74
N LEU A 70 2.14 -0.48 -13.77
CA LEU A 70 1.95 -0.03 -15.15
C LEU A 70 0.55 -0.35 -15.67
N ALA A 71 -0.03 -1.49 -15.28
CA ALA A 71 -1.40 -1.88 -15.62
C ALA A 71 -2.47 -1.11 -14.81
N GLY A 72 -2.09 -0.53 -13.66
CA GLY A 72 -3.01 0.14 -12.73
C GLY A 72 -3.97 -0.81 -12.00
N THR A 73 -3.74 -2.11 -12.09
CA THR A 73 -4.53 -3.18 -11.47
C THR A 73 -3.64 -4.40 -11.23
N LEU A 74 -4.04 -5.28 -10.30
CA LEU A 74 -3.31 -6.53 -10.11
C LEU A 74 -3.56 -7.46 -11.31
N ILE A 75 -2.48 -7.83 -11.99
CA ILE A 75 -2.46 -8.79 -13.08
C ILE A 75 -1.64 -10.03 -12.71
N HIS A 76 -0.72 -9.91 -11.76
CA HIS A 76 0.03 -11.06 -11.26
C HIS A 76 -0.81 -11.87 -10.25
N PRO A 77 -0.93 -13.21 -10.40
CA PRO A 77 -1.84 -14.04 -9.61
C PRO A 77 -1.52 -14.09 -8.11
N GLU A 78 -0.25 -13.87 -7.74
CA GLU A 78 0.17 -13.83 -6.33
C GLU A 78 0.16 -12.43 -5.71
N SER A 79 -0.20 -11.39 -6.48
CA SER A 79 -0.32 -10.04 -5.95
C SER A 79 -1.54 -9.90 -5.06
N ARG A 80 -1.41 -9.11 -4.00
CA ARG A 80 -2.45 -8.94 -2.99
C ARG A 80 -2.36 -7.56 -2.34
N LEU A 81 -3.52 -6.91 -2.19
CA LEU A 81 -3.64 -5.62 -1.52
C LEU A 81 -4.31 -5.77 -0.15
N ARG A 82 -4.04 -4.82 0.74
CA ARG A 82 -4.75 -4.60 2.02
C ARG A 82 -4.75 -5.83 2.94
N TRP A 83 -3.65 -6.57 2.96
CA TRP A 83 -3.50 -7.68 3.89
C TRP A 83 -3.15 -7.14 5.27
N VAL A 84 -4.06 -7.28 6.25
CA VAL A 84 -3.77 -6.93 7.66
C VAL A 84 -2.72 -7.91 8.19
N ILE A 85 -1.54 -7.40 8.55
CA ILE A 85 -0.42 -8.19 9.10
C ILE A 85 -0.23 -7.99 10.61
N ASN A 86 -0.75 -6.88 11.14
CA ASN A 86 -0.80 -6.64 12.58
C ASN A 86 -2.00 -5.74 12.92
N LYS A 87 -2.63 -6.00 14.06
CA LYS A 87 -3.71 -5.17 14.58
C LYS A 87 -3.68 -5.21 16.10
N VAL A 88 -3.90 -4.05 16.72
CA VAL A 88 -4.13 -3.98 18.16
C VAL A 88 -5.51 -4.55 18.47
N GLU A 89 -5.57 -5.58 19.32
CA GLU A 89 -6.84 -6.09 19.83
C GLU A 89 -7.45 -5.10 20.84
N SER A 90 -8.77 -4.99 20.87
CA SER A 90 -9.46 -4.14 21.84
C SER A 90 -9.34 -4.70 23.25
N GLU A 91 -9.15 -3.81 24.23
CA GLU A 91 -9.12 -4.09 25.68
C GLU A 91 -10.52 -4.49 26.23
N GLU A 92 -11.17 -5.50 25.66
CA GLU A 92 -12.42 -6.03 26.24
C GLU A 92 -12.18 -7.18 27.24
N ASN A 93 -10.93 -7.63 27.45
CA ASN A 93 -10.63 -8.80 28.29
C ASN A 93 -9.36 -8.65 29.18
N PHE A 94 -9.27 -7.58 29.97
CA PHE A 94 -8.33 -7.52 31.10
C PHE A 94 -9.06 -7.17 32.40
#